data_AF-V6F1U8-F1
#
_entry.id   AF-V6F1U8-F1
#
_cell.length_a   1.000
_cell.length_b   1.000
_cell.length_c   1.000
_cell.angle_alpha   90.00
_cell.angle_beta   90.00
_cell.angle_gamma   90.00
#
_symmetry.space_group_name_H-M   'P 1'
#
loop_
_entity.id
_entity.type
_entity.pdbx_description
1 polymer ?
#
loop_
_entity_poly.entity_id
_entity_poly.type
_entity_poly.pdbx_seq_one_letter_code
_entity_poly.pdbx_strand_id
1 'polypeptide(L)'
;MRGWSPMVGIEKDYYALEEVEERWAVPQRDLAYLAENGLLKVSVRLYGVRVELGSYEHTDDGQCFSIPEEYVWFQGLRDLRPHDVYKLFHEGEVHVQHFDAPPEQYCDVLHPEDGIVIKKEELVIRREERDRAESKHGLGGTPRSTESVFSHRNDFSEVTLGDRTYTLCTIQAKVVRILHDAATTASPWRYGKLVLAEAGSSCTRMADLFKTQPEWRKLIQSDQRGKYRINIKFS
;
A
#
# COMPACT_ATOMS: atom_id res chain seq x y z
N MET A 1 36.37 -4.62 7.59
CA MET A 1 35.40 -5.72 7.76
C MET A 1 34.70 -5.53 9.11
N ARG A 2 33.42 -5.15 9.11
CA ARG A 2 32.55 -5.34 10.28
C ARG A 2 31.36 -6.14 9.78
N GLY A 3 31.24 -7.36 10.28
CA GLY A 3 30.11 -8.23 9.98
C GLY A 3 28.86 -7.64 10.60
N TRP A 4 27.85 -7.41 9.78
CA TRP A 4 26.51 -7.09 10.24
C TRP A 4 25.88 -8.41 10.70
N SER A 5 25.67 -8.55 12.00
CA SER A 5 24.86 -9.66 12.54
C SER A 5 23.40 -9.47 12.11
N PRO A 6 22.71 -10.50 11.61
CA PRO A 6 21.28 -10.40 11.35
C PRO A 6 20.57 -10.16 12.69
N MET A 7 19.83 -9.05 12.78
CA MET A 7 18.94 -8.81 13.92
C MET A 7 17.90 -9.93 13.94
N VAL A 8 17.82 -10.66 15.05
CA VAL A 8 16.75 -11.61 15.32
C VAL A 8 15.42 -10.83 15.23
N GLY A 9 14.65 -11.08 14.17
CA GLY A 9 13.39 -10.39 13.94
C GLY A 9 12.36 -10.84 14.97
N ILE A 10 11.89 -9.93 15.81
CA ILE A 10 10.73 -10.17 16.67
C ILE A 10 9.50 -10.34 15.77
N GLU A 11 8.76 -11.42 15.97
CA GLU A 11 7.47 -11.63 15.31
C GLU A 11 6.45 -10.66 15.90
N LYS A 12 6.04 -9.65 15.13
CA LYS A 12 5.08 -8.63 15.56
C LYS A 12 3.67 -8.96 15.06
N ASP A 13 2.69 -8.80 15.94
CA ASP A 13 1.26 -8.97 15.63
C ASP A 13 0.67 -7.78 14.85
N TYR A 14 1.33 -6.62 14.90
CA TYR A 14 0.93 -5.39 14.22
C TYR A 14 2.14 -4.50 13.95
N TYR A 15 1.97 -3.55 13.04
CA TYR A 15 3.01 -2.65 12.55
C TYR A 15 2.48 -1.23 12.53
N ALA A 16 3.30 -0.25 12.91
CA ALA A 16 2.94 1.16 12.71
C ALA A 16 2.82 1.47 11.20
N LEU A 17 2.11 2.55 10.85
CA LEU A 17 1.96 2.92 9.45
C LEU A 17 3.30 3.17 8.77
N GLU A 18 4.22 3.87 9.46
CA GLU A 18 5.55 4.19 8.96
C GLU A 18 6.36 2.93 8.62
N GLU A 19 6.27 1.89 9.46
CA GLU A 19 6.93 0.61 9.20
C GLU A 19 6.41 -0.05 7.92
N VAL A 20 5.11 0.09 7.65
CA VAL A 20 4.48 -0.48 6.45
C VAL A 20 4.80 0.37 5.23
N GLU A 21 4.80 1.70 5.34
CA GLU A 21 5.23 2.63 4.28
C GLU A 21 6.66 2.31 3.83
N GLU A 22 7.59 2.17 4.77
CA GLU A 22 8.98 1.80 4.52
C GLU A 22 9.10 0.42 3.87
N ARG A 23 8.43 -0.59 4.44
CA ARG A 23 8.49 -1.97 3.96
C ARG A 23 7.92 -2.12 2.55
N TRP A 24 6.78 -1.49 2.27
CA TRP A 24 6.14 -1.54 0.96
C TRP A 24 6.77 -0.56 -0.03
N ALA A 25 7.60 0.38 0.45
CA ALA A 25 8.11 1.51 -0.31
C ALA A 25 6.98 2.28 -1.04
N VAL A 26 5.86 2.45 -0.33
CA VAL A 26 4.71 3.23 -0.79
C VAL A 26 4.69 4.57 -0.06
N PRO A 27 4.43 5.68 -0.76
CA PRO A 27 4.28 6.95 -0.08
C PRO A 27 3.00 6.94 0.76
N GLN A 28 3.00 7.70 1.86
CA GLN A 28 1.86 7.81 2.76
C GLN A 28 0.52 8.06 2.07
N ARG A 29 0.48 8.88 1.01
CA ARG A 29 -0.75 9.15 0.24
C ARG A 29 -1.36 7.90 -0.42
N ASP A 30 -0.54 6.95 -0.85
CA ASP A 30 -1.00 5.73 -1.50
C ASP A 30 -1.49 4.74 -0.43
N LEU A 31 -0.84 4.72 0.74
CA LEU A 31 -1.31 3.96 1.90
C LEU A 31 -2.64 4.51 2.44
N ALA A 32 -2.76 5.84 2.56
CA ALA A 32 -4.01 6.53 2.90
C ALA A 32 -5.12 6.17 1.92
N TYR A 33 -4.85 6.24 0.60
CA TYR A 33 -5.82 5.83 -0.42
C TYR A 33 -6.30 4.38 -0.21
N LEU A 34 -5.40 3.44 0.08
CA LEU A 34 -5.80 2.06 0.36
C LEU A 34 -6.71 1.97 1.59
N ALA A 35 -6.39 2.71 2.65
CA ALA A 35 -7.14 2.71 3.89
C ALA A 35 -8.53 3.34 3.75
N GLU A 36 -8.60 4.55 3.18
CA GLU A 36 -9.83 5.30 2.93
C GLU A 36 -10.83 4.54 2.05
N ASN A 37 -10.33 3.74 1.10
CA ASN A 37 -11.18 2.96 0.18
C ASN A 37 -11.48 1.53 0.70
N GLY A 38 -11.15 1.23 1.96
CA GLY A 38 -11.38 -0.09 2.56
C GLY A 38 -10.56 -1.22 1.91
N LEU A 39 -9.54 -0.88 1.12
CA LEU A 39 -8.61 -1.85 0.52
C LEU A 39 -7.57 -2.33 1.54
N LEU A 40 -7.35 -1.54 2.58
CA LEU A 40 -6.49 -1.81 3.73
C LEU A 40 -7.23 -1.45 5.03
N LYS A 41 -7.42 -2.40 5.93
CA LYS A 41 -7.93 -2.15 7.28
C LYS A 41 -6.82 -1.55 8.13
N VAL A 42 -7.10 -0.42 8.76
CA VAL A 42 -6.25 0.15 9.80
C VAL A 42 -6.96 -0.03 11.14
N SER A 43 -6.16 -0.32 12.16
CA SER A 43 -6.61 -0.59 13.51
C SER A 43 -5.97 0.39 14.49
N VAL A 44 -6.59 0.54 15.65
CA VAL A 44 -6.04 1.24 16.81
C VAL A 44 -5.84 0.26 17.95
N ARG A 45 -4.85 0.50 18.82
CA ARG A 45 -4.67 -0.26 20.05
C ARG A 45 -5.42 0.41 21.20
N LEU A 46 -6.40 -0.31 21.74
CA LEU A 46 -7.27 0.16 22.81
C LEU A 46 -6.86 -0.46 24.15
N TYR A 47 -7.01 0.34 25.21
CA TYR A 47 -6.76 -0.07 26.59
C TYR A 47 -7.85 0.50 27.48
N GLY A 48 -8.55 -0.38 28.21
CA GLY A 48 -9.54 0.06 29.21
C GLY A 48 -10.73 0.78 28.59
N VAL A 49 -11.17 0.35 27.41
CA VAL A 49 -12.38 0.85 26.75
C VAL A 49 -13.53 -0.12 27.03
N ARG A 50 -14.70 0.40 27.39
CA ARG A 50 -15.90 -0.44 27.47
C ARG A 50 -16.66 -0.34 26.15
N VAL A 51 -16.98 -1.49 25.56
CA VAL A 51 -17.75 -1.57 24.31
C VAL A 51 -19.02 -2.39 24.46
N GLU A 52 -20.04 -2.03 23.70
CA GLU A 52 -21.22 -2.84 23.40
C GLU A 52 -20.98 -3.55 22.07
N LEU A 53 -21.23 -4.85 22.03
CA LEU A 53 -21.27 -5.64 20.82
C LEU A 53 -22.70 -6.12 20.62
N GLY A 54 -23.15 -6.11 19.38
CA GLY A 54 -24.47 -6.61 19.06
C GLY A 54 -24.70 -6.71 17.57
N SER A 55 -25.94 -7.06 17.22
CA SER A 55 -26.39 -7.25 15.86
C SER A 55 -27.50 -6.27 15.48
N TYR A 56 -27.67 -6.08 14.19
CA TYR A 56 -28.80 -5.38 13.61
C TYR A 56 -29.81 -6.41 13.12
N GLU A 57 -31.04 -6.32 13.60
CA GLU A 57 -32.15 -7.10 13.06
C GLU A 57 -33.06 -6.22 12.21
N HIS A 58 -33.61 -6.83 11.16
CA HIS A 58 -34.55 -6.20 10.26
C HIS A 58 -35.93 -6.83 10.48
N THR A 59 -36.94 -6.00 10.73
CA THR A 59 -38.33 -6.47 10.71
C THR A 59 -38.82 -6.64 9.27
N ASP A 60 -39.92 -7.38 9.11
CA ASP A 60 -40.59 -7.58 7.82
C ASP A 60 -40.99 -6.23 7.15
N ASP A 61 -41.18 -5.18 7.95
CA ASP A 61 -41.48 -3.82 7.50
C ASP A 61 -40.22 -3.00 7.13
N GLY A 62 -39.03 -3.62 7.18
CA GLY A 62 -37.75 -3.00 6.81
C GLY A 62 -37.14 -2.09 7.88
N GLN A 63 -37.70 -2.05 9.09
CA GLN A 63 -37.10 -1.29 10.20
C GLN A 63 -35.90 -2.05 10.76
N CYS A 64 -34.83 -1.31 11.06
CA CYS A 64 -33.60 -1.86 11.61
C CYS A 64 -33.49 -1.51 13.09
N PHE A 65 -33.22 -2.51 13.93
CA PHE A 65 -33.04 -2.35 15.37
C PHE A 65 -31.72 -2.96 15.81
N SER A 66 -31.04 -2.28 16.74
CA SER A 66 -29.84 -2.80 17.38
C SER A 66 -30.22 -3.72 18.55
N ILE A 67 -29.70 -4.94 18.55
CA ILE A 67 -29.85 -5.91 19.64
C ILE A 67 -28.51 -6.04 20.33
N PRO A 68 -28.36 -5.51 21.57
CA PRO A 68 -27.16 -5.71 22.35
C PRO A 68 -27.00 -7.16 22.76
N GLU A 69 -25.79 -7.69 22.56
CA GLU A 69 -25.45 -9.07 22.87
C GLU A 69 -24.41 -9.15 24.00
N GLU A 70 -23.39 -8.29 23.96
CA GLU A 70 -22.28 -8.35 24.90
C GLU A 70 -21.80 -6.96 25.36
N TYR A 71 -21.33 -6.89 26.60
CA TYR A 71 -20.77 -5.70 27.23
C TYR A 71 -19.41 -6.04 27.81
N VAL A 72 -18.33 -5.54 27.20
CA VAL A 72 -16.97 -5.96 27.58
C VAL A 72 -16.02 -4.79 27.80
N TRP A 73 -15.10 -4.97 28.76
CA TRP A 73 -13.89 -4.17 28.85
C TRP A 73 -12.88 -4.72 27.85
N PHE A 74 -12.71 -4.00 26.75
CA PHE A 74 -11.88 -4.43 25.65
C PHE A 74 -10.43 -3.93 25.80
N GLN A 75 -9.49 -4.83 25.51
CA GLN A 75 -8.07 -4.54 25.39
C GLN A 75 -7.54 -5.27 24.16
N GLY A 76 -6.94 -4.54 23.22
CA GLY A 76 -6.46 -5.13 21.97
C GLY A 76 -6.62 -4.20 20.78
N LEU A 77 -6.63 -4.78 19.58
CA LEU A 77 -6.75 -4.03 18.33
C LEU A 77 -8.20 -3.99 17.85
N ARG A 78 -8.68 -2.82 17.43
CA ARG A 78 -9.97 -2.66 16.75
C ARG A 78 -9.79 -1.92 15.43
N ASP A 79 -10.45 -2.42 14.41
CA ASP A 79 -10.48 -1.81 13.09
C ASP A 79 -11.34 -0.55 13.10
N LEU A 80 -10.89 0.47 12.36
CA LEU A 80 -11.63 1.70 12.16
C LEU A 80 -12.53 1.59 10.92
N ARG A 81 -13.66 2.30 10.96
CA ARG A 81 -14.55 2.42 9.80
C ARG A 81 -13.89 3.32 8.75
N PRO A 82 -14.07 3.05 7.44
CA PRO A 82 -13.46 3.86 6.37
C PRO A 82 -13.74 5.37 6.48
N HIS A 83 -14.91 5.75 6.98
CA HIS A 83 -15.28 7.16 7.19
C HIS A 83 -14.40 7.85 8.24
N ASP A 84 -14.11 7.18 9.36
CA ASP A 84 -13.27 7.74 10.41
C ASP A 84 -11.80 7.77 9.98
N VAL A 85 -11.38 6.75 9.21
CA VAL A 85 -10.07 6.72 8.57
C VAL A 85 -9.88 7.93 7.65
N TYR A 86 -10.86 8.24 6.80
CA TYR A 86 -10.81 9.40 5.91
C TYR A 86 -10.64 10.71 6.68
N LYS A 87 -11.45 10.93 7.72
CA LYS A 87 -11.32 12.12 8.58
C LYS A 87 -9.94 12.19 9.23
N LEU A 88 -9.47 11.08 9.78
CA LEU A 88 -8.20 11.04 10.50
C LEU A 88 -6.99 11.29 9.59
N PHE A 89 -6.98 10.81 8.34
CA PHE A 89 -5.92 11.17 7.39
C PHE A 89 -5.96 12.63 6.95
N HIS A 90 -7.13 13.28 7.00
CA HIS A 90 -7.33 14.67 6.59
C HIS A 90 -7.11 15.68 7.74
N GLU A 91 -7.61 15.36 8.93
CA GLU A 91 -7.66 16.24 10.11
C GLU A 91 -6.57 15.89 11.14
N GLY A 92 -5.96 14.71 11.04
CA GLY A 92 -4.88 14.23 11.93
C GLY A 92 -5.37 13.50 13.18
N GLU A 93 -6.61 13.75 13.58
CA GLU A 93 -7.29 13.05 14.67
C GLU A 93 -8.78 12.90 14.37
N VAL A 94 -9.43 11.94 15.02
CA VAL A 94 -10.88 11.75 14.92
C VAL A 94 -11.43 11.23 16.24
N HIS A 95 -12.68 11.60 16.52
CA HIS A 95 -13.41 11.10 17.67
C HIS A 95 -14.27 9.90 17.28
N VAL A 96 -13.98 8.73 17.84
CA VAL A 96 -14.60 7.46 17.47
C VAL A 96 -15.55 6.98 18.56
N GLN A 97 -16.81 6.79 18.17
CA GLN A 97 -17.85 6.13 18.98
C GLN A 97 -18.19 4.74 18.48
N HIS A 98 -17.82 4.42 17.23
CA HIS A 98 -18.16 3.15 16.60
C HIS A 98 -16.95 2.57 15.89
N PHE A 99 -16.60 1.33 16.22
CA PHE A 99 -15.59 0.58 15.49
C PHE A 99 -16.20 -0.16 14.30
N ASP A 100 -15.32 -0.61 13.41
CA ASP A 100 -15.71 -1.49 12.34
C ASP A 100 -16.12 -2.87 12.89
N ALA A 101 -17.18 -3.43 12.30
CA ALA A 101 -17.77 -4.70 12.67
C ALA A 101 -18.22 -5.43 11.39
N PRO A 102 -18.40 -6.75 11.43
CA PRO A 102 -18.99 -7.50 10.33
C PRO A 102 -20.35 -6.92 9.88
N PRO A 103 -20.79 -7.23 8.65
CA PRO A 103 -22.15 -6.91 8.22
C PRO A 103 -23.17 -7.39 9.26
N GLU A 104 -24.22 -6.59 9.47
CA GLU A 104 -25.28 -6.86 10.45
C GLU A 104 -24.82 -6.88 11.92
N GLN A 105 -23.59 -6.44 12.22
CA GLN A 105 -23.08 -6.29 13.58
C GLN A 105 -22.60 -4.86 13.86
N TYR A 106 -22.46 -4.53 15.13
CA TYR A 106 -21.88 -3.28 15.59
C TYR A 106 -20.94 -3.46 16.78
N CYS A 107 -20.14 -2.42 17.03
CA CYS A 107 -19.16 -2.35 18.10
C CYS A 107 -19.07 -0.90 18.56
N ASP A 108 -19.82 -0.57 19.60
CA ASP A 108 -20.05 0.80 20.04
C ASP A 108 -19.30 1.07 21.34
N VAL A 109 -18.71 2.26 21.47
CA VAL A 109 -18.01 2.69 22.66
C VAL A 109 -19.04 3.13 23.69
N LEU A 110 -19.04 2.46 24.84
CA LEU A 110 -19.86 2.83 25.99
C LEU A 110 -19.10 3.66 27.02
N HIS A 111 -17.80 3.41 27.16
CA HIS A 111 -16.94 4.18 28.04
C HIS A 111 -15.54 4.37 27.44
N PRO A 112 -15.04 5.62 27.35
CA PRO A 112 -15.70 6.88 27.75
C PRO A 112 -16.97 7.18 26.94
N GLU A 113 -18.00 7.76 27.58
CA GLU A 113 -19.34 7.98 27.00
C GLU A 113 -19.32 8.87 25.75
N ASP A 114 -18.43 9.86 25.74
CA ASP A 114 -18.31 10.75 24.59
C ASP A 114 -17.70 10.04 23.37
N GLY A 115 -16.99 8.92 23.56
CA GLY A 115 -16.14 8.28 22.56
C GLY A 115 -14.64 8.55 22.79
N ILE A 116 -13.80 8.02 21.91
CA ILE A 116 -12.34 8.03 22.06
C ILE A 116 -11.69 8.88 20.97
N VAL A 117 -10.81 9.80 21.36
CA VAL A 117 -9.95 10.51 20.42
C VAL A 117 -8.83 9.60 19.97
N ILE A 118 -8.69 9.43 18.66
CA ILE A 118 -7.64 8.63 18.03
C ILE A 118 -6.82 9.54 17.13
N LYS A 119 -5.50 9.48 17.27
CA LYS A 119 -4.57 10.21 16.41
C LYS A 119 -4.01 9.33 15.31
N LYS A 120 -3.59 9.97 14.22
CA LYS A 120 -3.00 9.27 13.09
C LYS A 120 -1.76 8.44 13.44
N GLU A 121 -0.94 8.91 14.37
CA GLU A 121 0.28 8.23 14.80
C GLU A 121 0.00 6.95 15.63
N GLU A 122 -1.25 6.76 16.07
CA GLU A 122 -1.67 5.57 16.83
C GLU A 122 -2.19 4.45 15.92
N LEU A 123 -2.29 4.71 14.61
CA LEU A 123 -2.73 3.73 13.65
C LEU A 123 -1.71 2.62 13.45
N VAL A 124 -2.22 1.41 13.40
CA VAL A 124 -1.45 0.21 13.12
C VAL A 124 -2.14 -0.64 12.06
N ILE A 125 -1.36 -1.49 11.41
CA ILE A 125 -1.86 -2.51 10.49
C ILE A 125 -1.58 -3.86 11.13
N ARG A 126 -2.63 -4.66 11.31
CA ARG A 126 -2.52 -6.05 11.79
C ARG A 126 -1.67 -6.87 10.84
N ARG A 127 -0.90 -7.82 11.37
CA ARG A 127 -0.07 -8.70 10.54
C ARG A 127 -0.88 -9.42 9.47
N GLU A 128 -2.00 -10.03 9.84
CA GLU A 128 -2.88 -10.75 8.90
C GLU A 128 -3.36 -9.85 7.76
N GLU A 129 -3.69 -8.60 8.10
CA GLU A 129 -4.15 -7.61 7.15
C GLU A 129 -3.03 -7.13 6.21
N ARG A 130 -1.83 -6.92 6.74
CA ARG A 130 -0.63 -6.69 5.94
C ARG A 130 -0.43 -7.84 4.97
N ASP A 131 -0.39 -9.08 5.46
CA ASP A 131 -0.12 -10.27 4.64
C ASP A 131 -1.17 -10.46 3.54
N ARG A 132 -2.44 -10.15 3.84
CA ARG A 132 -3.54 -10.09 2.87
C ARG A 132 -3.32 -9.01 1.82
N ALA A 133 -2.98 -7.78 2.23
CA ALA A 133 -2.75 -6.66 1.33
C ALA A 133 -1.51 -6.88 0.44
N GLU A 134 -0.44 -7.44 1.01
CA GLU A 134 0.77 -7.88 0.32
C GLU A 134 0.41 -8.87 -0.81
N SER A 135 -0.32 -9.93 -0.46
CA SER A 135 -0.75 -10.95 -1.42
C SER A 135 -1.69 -10.41 -2.50
N LYS A 136 -2.65 -9.54 -2.13
CA LYS A 136 -3.68 -9.02 -3.04
C LYS A 136 -3.16 -7.97 -4.01
N HIS A 137 -2.29 -7.09 -3.53
CA HIS A 137 -1.80 -5.93 -4.29
C HIS A 137 -0.37 -6.11 -4.79
N GLY A 138 0.30 -7.23 -4.48
CA GLY A 138 1.71 -7.44 -4.77
C GLY A 138 2.62 -6.48 -3.97
N LEU A 139 2.14 -6.04 -2.81
CA LEU A 139 2.90 -5.24 -1.85
C LEU A 139 3.74 -6.18 -0.97
N GLY A 140 4.67 -5.67 -0.17
CA GLY A 140 5.50 -6.55 0.66
C GLY A 140 6.60 -7.22 -0.14
N GLY A 141 7.63 -6.44 -0.44
CA GLY A 141 8.92 -7.05 -0.69
C GLY A 141 9.25 -7.90 0.52
N THR A 142 9.40 -9.21 0.34
CA THR A 142 10.16 -10.03 1.28
C THR A 142 11.44 -9.28 1.65
N PRO A 143 11.97 -9.41 2.88
CA PRO A 143 13.37 -9.09 3.12
C PRO A 143 14.20 -10.16 2.41
N ARG A 144 14.15 -10.19 1.08
CA ARG A 144 15.24 -10.76 0.31
C ARG A 144 16.36 -9.77 0.45
N SER A 145 17.43 -10.21 1.07
CA SER A 145 18.79 -9.79 0.74
C SER A 145 19.04 -9.99 -0.77
N THR A 146 18.38 -9.20 -1.58
CA THR A 146 18.71 -8.84 -2.94
C THR A 146 18.05 -7.48 -3.08
N GLU A 147 18.84 -6.44 -2.87
CA GLU A 147 18.70 -5.23 -3.68
C GLU A 147 18.14 -5.65 -5.04
N SER A 148 17.07 -5.02 -5.51
CA SER A 148 16.69 -5.16 -6.91
C SER A 148 17.77 -4.42 -7.70
N VAL A 149 18.95 -5.06 -7.82
CA VAL A 149 20.14 -4.51 -8.46
C VAL A 149 19.77 -4.40 -9.92
N PHE A 150 19.29 -3.22 -10.29
CA PHE A 150 19.18 -2.86 -11.66
C PHE A 150 20.59 -2.83 -12.23
N SER A 151 20.84 -3.68 -13.22
CA SER A 151 22.10 -3.66 -13.96
C SER A 151 21.79 -3.70 -15.44
N HIS A 152 22.63 -3.04 -16.23
CA HIS A 152 22.49 -3.01 -17.67
C HIS A 152 23.83 -3.28 -18.34
N ARG A 153 23.78 -3.86 -19.53
CA ARG A 153 24.94 -4.08 -20.40
C ARG A 153 24.61 -3.58 -21.80
N ASN A 154 25.65 -3.27 -22.58
CA ASN A 154 25.53 -2.90 -23.99
C ASN A 154 24.54 -1.75 -24.23
N ASP A 155 24.69 -0.62 -23.53
CA ASP A 155 23.80 0.55 -23.62
C ASP A 155 22.31 0.18 -23.49
N PHE A 156 21.95 -0.54 -22.42
CA PHE A 156 20.58 -1.00 -22.11
C PHE A 156 20.00 -2.01 -23.12
N SER A 157 20.81 -2.56 -24.03
CA SER A 157 20.35 -3.66 -24.90
C SER A 157 20.11 -4.95 -24.10
N GLU A 158 20.76 -5.10 -22.95
CA GLU A 158 20.48 -6.14 -21.97
C GLU A 158 20.29 -5.50 -20.60
N VAL A 159 19.14 -5.74 -19.97
CA VAL A 159 18.77 -5.15 -18.69
C VAL A 159 18.34 -6.23 -17.74
N THR A 160 18.96 -6.29 -16.57
CA THR A 160 18.60 -7.21 -15.49
C THR A 160 17.95 -6.44 -14.36
N LEU A 161 16.75 -6.87 -13.96
CA LEU A 161 16.01 -6.34 -12.82
C LEU A 161 15.56 -7.51 -11.92
N GLY A 162 16.22 -7.64 -10.76
CA GLY A 162 15.99 -8.77 -9.87
C GLY A 162 16.46 -10.09 -10.50
N ASP A 163 15.56 -11.04 -10.66
CA ASP A 163 15.80 -12.37 -11.24
C ASP A 163 15.57 -12.42 -12.77
N ARG A 164 15.29 -11.28 -13.41
CA ARG A 164 14.87 -11.21 -14.81
C ARG A 164 15.85 -10.44 -15.66
N THR A 165 16.11 -10.98 -16.84
CA THR A 165 16.90 -10.32 -17.88
C THR A 165 16.03 -10.07 -19.11
N TYR A 166 16.09 -8.85 -19.61
CA TYR A 166 15.38 -8.38 -20.80
C TYR A 166 16.40 -8.08 -21.90
N THR A 167 16.21 -8.67 -23.08
CA THR A 167 16.99 -8.35 -24.28
C THR A 167 16.19 -7.36 -25.11
N LEU A 168 16.61 -6.10 -25.11
CA LEU A 168 15.86 -4.98 -25.68
C LEU A 168 16.39 -4.62 -27.07
N CYS A 169 15.47 -4.28 -27.99
CA CYS A 169 15.87 -3.67 -29.25
C CYS A 169 16.32 -2.21 -29.04
N THR A 170 16.98 -1.61 -30.04
CA THR A 170 17.55 -0.25 -29.93
C THR A 170 16.56 0.80 -29.43
N ILE A 171 15.31 0.78 -29.91
CA ILE A 171 14.29 1.75 -29.47
C ILE A 171 13.82 1.44 -28.04
N GLN A 172 13.65 0.17 -27.69
CA GLN A 172 13.30 -0.25 -26.32
C GLN A 172 14.40 0.15 -25.33
N ALA A 173 15.67 -0.10 -25.67
CA ALA A 173 16.84 0.27 -24.87
C ALA A 173 16.92 1.78 -24.62
N LYS A 174 16.72 2.60 -25.66
CA LYS A 174 16.65 4.07 -25.54
C LYS A 174 15.53 4.52 -24.61
N VAL A 175 14.34 3.93 -24.71
CA VAL A 175 13.24 4.23 -23.78
C VAL A 175 13.63 3.92 -22.34
N VAL A 176 14.21 2.74 -22.09
CA VAL A 176 14.62 2.34 -20.74
C VAL A 176 15.70 3.28 -20.21
N ARG A 177 16.66 3.70 -21.05
CA ARG A 177 17.66 4.70 -20.69
C ARG A 177 17.05 6.03 -20.29
N ILE A 178 16.15 6.60 -21.10
CA ILE A 178 15.46 7.87 -20.77
C ILE A 178 14.73 7.77 -19.42
N LEU A 179 14.05 6.65 -19.18
CA LEU A 179 13.34 6.42 -17.93
C LEU A 179 14.29 6.20 -16.74
N HIS A 180 15.43 5.54 -16.97
CA HIS A 180 16.48 5.36 -15.97
C HIS A 180 17.10 6.70 -15.58
N ASP A 181 17.48 7.51 -16.56
CA ASP A 181 18.06 8.83 -16.33
C ASP A 181 17.07 9.73 -15.58
N ALA A 182 15.78 9.73 -15.98
CA ALA A 182 14.74 10.47 -15.27
C ALA A 182 14.60 10.01 -13.82
N ALA A 183 14.81 8.73 -13.55
CA ALA A 183 14.66 8.16 -12.22
C ALA A 183 15.79 8.60 -11.26
N THR A 184 16.96 9.00 -11.77
CA THR A 184 18.03 9.63 -10.98
C THR A 184 17.74 11.09 -10.60
N THR A 185 16.64 11.67 -11.10
CA THR A 185 16.24 13.06 -10.83
C THR A 185 15.09 13.13 -9.81
N ALA A 186 14.77 14.34 -9.33
CA ALA A 186 13.60 14.58 -8.47
C ALA A 186 12.25 14.26 -9.14
N SER A 187 12.21 14.05 -10.47
CA SER A 187 10.99 13.76 -11.23
C SER A 187 11.10 12.47 -12.05
N PRO A 188 10.93 11.29 -11.41
CA PRO A 188 11.10 9.98 -12.05
C PRO A 188 10.02 9.63 -13.09
N TRP A 189 8.85 10.29 -13.02
CA TRP A 189 7.72 10.04 -13.92
C TRP A 189 7.82 10.89 -15.19
N ARG A 190 7.73 10.25 -16.36
CA ARG A 190 7.82 10.90 -17.68
C ARG A 190 6.60 10.57 -18.53
N TYR A 191 6.07 11.55 -19.26
CA TYR A 191 4.95 11.31 -20.18
C TYR A 191 5.35 10.34 -21.29
N GLY A 192 4.62 9.24 -21.44
CA GLY A 192 4.98 8.15 -22.36
C GLY A 192 5.08 8.61 -23.81
N LYS A 193 4.22 9.53 -24.24
CA LYS A 193 4.27 10.10 -25.59
C LYS A 193 5.57 10.87 -25.84
N LEU A 194 6.07 11.61 -24.85
CA LEU A 194 7.35 12.34 -24.96
C LEU A 194 8.52 11.37 -24.96
N VAL A 195 8.51 10.36 -24.08
CA VAL A 195 9.56 9.33 -24.01
C VAL A 195 9.66 8.55 -25.32
N LEU A 196 8.51 8.15 -25.90
CA LEU A 196 8.47 7.45 -27.18
C LEU A 196 9.00 8.32 -28.33
N ALA A 197 8.61 9.60 -28.37
CA ALA A 197 9.10 10.54 -29.37
C ALA A 197 10.62 10.79 -29.24
N GLU A 198 11.11 11.00 -28.01
CA GLU A 198 12.52 11.22 -27.70
C GLU A 198 13.39 9.97 -28.01
N ALA A 199 12.84 8.77 -27.81
CA ALA A 199 13.48 7.52 -28.22
C ALA A 199 13.46 7.28 -29.75
N GLY A 200 12.73 8.09 -30.51
CA GLY A 200 12.54 7.93 -31.96
C GLY A 200 11.60 6.78 -32.32
N SER A 201 10.65 6.43 -31.46
CA SER A 201 9.68 5.38 -31.71
C SER A 201 8.57 5.83 -32.65
N SER A 202 8.17 4.97 -33.58
CA SER A 202 6.94 5.13 -34.36
C SER A 202 5.68 4.67 -33.60
N CYS A 203 5.85 3.99 -32.46
CA CYS A 203 4.75 3.55 -31.62
C CYS A 203 4.15 4.73 -30.84
N THR A 204 2.81 4.75 -30.72
CA THR A 204 2.10 5.74 -29.91
C THR A 204 1.84 5.28 -28.48
N ARG A 205 2.01 3.98 -28.20
CA ARG A 205 1.77 3.38 -26.88
C ARG A 205 2.97 2.54 -26.44
N MET A 206 3.31 2.64 -25.15
CA MET A 206 4.40 1.87 -24.54
C MET A 206 4.15 0.35 -24.64
N ALA A 207 2.89 -0.05 -24.49
CA ALA A 207 2.47 -1.44 -24.60
C ALA A 207 2.73 -2.04 -25.99
N ASP A 208 2.59 -1.26 -27.05
CA ASP A 208 2.85 -1.73 -28.42
C ASP A 208 4.35 -1.91 -28.67
N LEU A 209 5.17 -1.00 -28.12
CA LEU A 209 6.63 -1.07 -28.25
C LEU A 209 7.23 -2.24 -27.49
N PHE A 210 6.71 -2.56 -26.29
CA PHE A 210 7.25 -3.63 -25.43
C PHE A 210 6.45 -4.94 -25.51
N LYS A 211 5.53 -5.09 -26.48
CA LYS A 211 4.67 -6.28 -26.59
C LYS A 211 5.43 -7.60 -26.70
N THR A 212 6.66 -7.57 -27.25
CA THR A 212 7.53 -8.74 -27.41
C THR A 212 8.31 -9.10 -26.15
N GLN A 213 8.28 -8.23 -25.13
CA GLN A 213 8.99 -8.42 -23.87
C GLN A 213 8.01 -9.00 -22.84
N PRO A 214 8.15 -10.27 -22.43
CA PRO A 214 7.25 -10.87 -21.45
C PRO A 214 7.36 -10.11 -20.13
N GLU A 215 6.21 -9.82 -19.52
CA GLU A 215 6.13 -9.12 -18.22
C GLU A 215 6.90 -7.78 -18.19
N TRP A 216 6.99 -7.06 -19.31
CA TRP A 216 7.68 -5.76 -19.39
C TRP A 216 7.17 -4.71 -18.39
N ARG A 217 5.94 -4.87 -17.89
CA ARG A 217 5.36 -4.02 -16.83
C ARG A 217 6.09 -4.16 -15.48
N LYS A 218 6.87 -5.23 -15.28
CA LYS A 218 7.78 -5.35 -14.14
C LYS A 218 9.00 -4.45 -14.28
N LEU A 219 9.42 -4.15 -15.51
CA LEU A 219 10.53 -3.24 -15.81
C LEU A 219 10.09 -1.77 -15.85
N ILE A 220 8.90 -1.50 -16.40
CA ILE A 220 8.36 -0.14 -16.59
C ILE A 220 6.97 -0.03 -15.95
N GLN A 221 6.85 0.89 -14.98
CA GLN A 221 5.57 1.21 -14.33
C GLN A 221 4.79 2.27 -15.09
N SER A 222 3.46 2.20 -15.01
CA SER A 222 2.51 3.17 -15.56
C SER A 222 1.71 3.77 -14.42
N ASP A 223 1.48 5.09 -14.44
CA ASP A 223 0.59 5.78 -13.50
C ASP A 223 -0.90 5.69 -13.90
N GLN A 224 -1.20 4.95 -14.97
CA GLN A 224 -2.52 4.85 -15.62
C GLN A 224 -3.07 6.18 -16.17
N ARG A 225 -2.32 7.28 -16.09
CA ARG A 225 -2.65 8.61 -16.61
C ARG A 225 -1.71 9.04 -17.74
N GLY A 226 -0.90 8.11 -18.24
CA GLY A 226 -0.03 8.28 -19.41
C GLY A 226 1.43 8.60 -19.09
N LYS A 227 1.83 8.60 -17.81
CA LYS A 227 3.24 8.68 -17.41
C LYS A 227 3.80 7.30 -17.08
N TYR A 228 5.10 7.18 -17.30
CA TYR A 228 5.87 5.98 -17.08
C TYR A 228 7.14 6.30 -16.31
N ARG A 229 7.62 5.35 -15.52
CA ARG A 229 8.93 5.37 -14.88
C ARG A 229 9.54 3.98 -14.92
N ILE A 230 10.86 3.90 -14.79
CA ILE A 230 11.52 2.61 -14.59
C ILE A 230 11.24 2.09 -13.17
N ASN A 231 11.12 0.77 -13.03
CA ASN A 231 10.82 0.14 -11.75
C ASN A 231 12.09 -0.22 -10.99
N ILE A 232 12.85 0.80 -10.53
CA ILE A 232 14.08 0.59 -9.76
C ILE A 232 14.01 1.36 -8.45
N LYS A 233 14.67 0.83 -7.41
CA LYS A 233 14.93 1.54 -6.17
C LYS A 233 16.37 2.04 -6.22
N PHE A 234 16.57 3.35 -6.17
CA PHE A 234 17.90 3.89 -5.89
C PHE A 234 18.16 3.72 -4.39
N SER A 235 19.32 3.15 -4.06
CA SER A 235 19.83 3.13 -2.68
C SER A 235 20.23 4.53 -2.23
#